data_AF-A0A7L1S542-F1
#
_entry.id   AF-A0A7L1S542-F1
#
_cell.length_a   1.000
_cell.length_b   1.000
_cell.length_c   1.000
_cell.angle_alpha   90.00
_cell.angle_beta   90.00
_cell.angle_gamma   90.00
#
_symmetry.space_group_name_H-M   'P 1'
#
loop_
_entity.id
_entity.type
_entity.pdbx_description
1 polymer ?
#
loop_
_entity_poly.entity_id
_entity_poly.type
_entity_poly.pdbx_seq_one_letter_code
_entity_poly.pdbx_strand_id
1 'polypeptide(L)'
;RAGGVPTSLISFCFSHPACSPVLQAARGYAKPTAKKKDIPSHLDDLPATTLKKDYANLPVMSRVDDVVKRVLSLEMASQKEKMKVKMQQLAEKVRRSPKDNGSFEVQGKIRTLEEHLQSHPKDKSNRRLLLMDLDRRRKMLGYLRRVNYGTFEHTCKQLGIQYSPPQPYTRHVTKRWLVKKALCIKVYQEKQKMKAAVRLRQRRARQARARAAREQQE
;
A
#
# COMPACT_ATOMS: atom_id res chain seq x y z
N ARG A 1 62.09 -12.93 47.69
CA ARG A 1 61.50 -14.11 47.01
C ARG A 1 59.99 -14.08 47.25
N ALA A 2 59.21 -14.01 46.16
CA ALA A 2 57.85 -14.53 45.93
C ALA A 2 56.76 -14.35 47.01
N GLY A 3 55.53 -13.94 46.70
CA GLY A 3 54.89 -13.73 45.41
C GLY A 3 53.61 -12.92 45.56
N GLY A 4 53.34 -12.11 44.54
CA GLY A 4 52.10 -11.36 44.39
C GLY A 4 50.93 -12.28 44.05
N VAL A 5 49.76 -11.94 44.58
CA VAL A 5 48.48 -12.55 44.25
C VAL A 5 47.86 -11.73 43.10
N PRO A 6 47.52 -12.34 41.95
CA PRO A 6 46.76 -11.68 40.90
C PRO A 6 45.31 -12.14 40.97
N THR A 7 44.32 -11.24 41.04
CA THR A 7 42.97 -11.56 40.57
C THR A 7 42.14 -10.30 40.28
N SER A 8 41.77 -10.20 39.01
CA SER A 8 40.60 -9.52 38.44
C SER A 8 40.39 -8.04 38.74
N LEU A 9 41.02 -7.21 37.90
CA LEU A 9 40.37 -5.99 37.40
C LEU A 9 39.09 -6.40 36.66
N ILE A 10 37.96 -6.35 37.35
CA ILE A 10 36.65 -6.25 36.71
C ILE A 10 36.61 -4.86 36.08
N SER A 11 37.09 -4.78 34.84
CA SER A 11 36.77 -3.69 33.93
C SER A 11 35.26 -3.74 33.73
N PHE A 12 34.53 -2.98 34.54
CA PHE A 12 33.15 -2.63 34.24
C PHE A 12 33.21 -1.75 32.99
N CYS A 13 33.18 -2.41 31.83
CA CYS A 13 32.83 -1.76 30.59
C CYS A 13 31.51 -1.03 30.85
N PHE A 14 31.58 0.30 30.92
CA PHE A 14 30.45 1.20 30.82
C PHE A 14 29.88 1.06 29.40
N SER A 15 29.25 -0.07 29.14
CA SER A 15 28.34 -0.24 28.03
C SER A 15 27.19 0.70 28.35
N HIS A 16 27.24 1.91 27.79
CA HIS A 16 26.16 2.88 27.89
C HIS A 16 24.88 2.16 27.49
N PRO A 17 23.93 1.94 28.43
CA PRO A 17 22.65 1.38 28.04
C PRO A 17 21.99 2.45 27.19
N ALA A 18 21.77 2.13 25.91
CA ALA A 18 20.86 2.90 25.08
C ALA A 18 19.57 3.10 25.88
N CYS A 19 19.34 4.34 26.33
CA CYS A 19 18.22 4.69 27.18
C CYS A 19 16.93 4.24 26.48
N SER A 20 16.16 3.38 27.13
CA SER A 20 14.94 2.85 26.50
C SER A 20 14.01 4.01 26.14
N PRO A 21 13.34 3.98 24.97
CA PRO A 21 12.49 5.08 24.51
C PRO A 21 11.32 5.38 25.48
N VAL A 22 11.01 4.45 26.38
CA VAL A 22 10.02 4.59 27.45
C VAL A 22 10.56 5.48 28.58
N LEU A 23 11.83 5.30 28.98
CA LEU A 23 12.48 6.13 29.99
C LEU A 23 12.73 7.56 29.48
N GLN A 24 12.99 7.72 28.19
CA GLN A 24 13.14 9.04 27.56
C GLN A 24 11.81 9.81 27.49
N ALA A 25 10.68 9.11 27.34
CA ALA A 25 9.34 9.70 27.38
C ALA A 25 8.92 10.12 28.80
N ALA A 26 9.25 9.32 29.83
CA ALA A 26 8.94 9.64 31.22
C ALA A 26 9.72 10.86 31.75
N ARG A 27 10.92 11.12 31.22
CA ARG A 27 11.78 12.25 31.62
C ARG A 27 11.49 13.56 30.88
N GLY A 28 10.53 13.58 29.95
CA GLY A 28 10.14 14.80 29.23
C GLY A 28 11.21 15.37 28.28
N TYR A 29 12.25 14.59 27.94
CA TYR A 29 13.27 15.06 27.00
C TYR A 29 12.68 15.27 25.60
N ALA A 30 13.06 16.37 24.97
CA ALA A 30 12.72 16.64 23.58
C ALA A 30 13.20 15.49 22.69
N LYS A 31 12.28 14.87 21.95
CA LYS A 31 12.64 13.84 20.97
C LYS A 31 13.43 14.53 19.84
N PRO A 32 14.55 13.95 19.38
CA PRO A 32 15.16 14.42 18.14
C PRO A 32 14.12 14.36 17.03
N THR A 33 13.89 15.49 16.37
CA THR A 33 12.95 15.54 15.24
C THR A 33 13.53 14.71 14.12
N ALA A 34 12.84 13.64 13.73
CA ALA A 34 13.26 12.86 12.59
C ALA A 34 13.28 13.78 11.36
N LYS A 35 14.43 13.86 10.67
CA LYS A 35 14.49 14.51 9.36
C LYS A 35 13.45 13.83 8.46
N LYS A 36 12.64 14.63 7.76
CA LYS A 36 11.72 14.10 6.77
C LYS A 36 12.55 13.34 5.74
N LYS A 37 12.20 12.08 5.49
CA LYS A 37 12.80 11.30 4.41
C LYS A 37 12.39 11.94 3.09
N ASP A 38 13.32 12.03 2.16
CA ASP A 38 13.01 12.43 0.79
C ASP A 38 12.03 11.40 0.22
N ILE A 39 10.86 11.88 -0.19
CA ILE A 39 9.82 11.05 -0.77
C ILE A 39 10.18 10.84 -2.24
N PRO A 40 10.43 9.60 -2.69
CA PRO A 40 10.69 9.33 -4.10
C PRO A 40 9.50 9.82 -4.93
N SER A 41 9.74 10.67 -5.92
CA SER A 41 8.67 11.07 -6.83
C SER A 41 8.43 9.93 -7.81
N HIS A 42 7.18 9.66 -8.11
CA HIS A 42 6.83 8.78 -9.19
C HIS A 42 7.40 9.33 -10.51
N LEU A 43 7.67 10.62 -10.66
CA LEU A 43 8.22 11.15 -11.93
C LEU A 43 9.69 10.83 -12.14
N ASP A 44 10.39 10.32 -11.14
CA ASP A 44 11.82 9.98 -11.22
C ASP A 44 12.10 8.77 -12.13
N ASP A 45 11.07 7.99 -12.47
CA ASP A 45 11.16 6.91 -13.47
C ASP A 45 11.47 7.41 -14.89
N LEU A 46 11.22 8.70 -15.19
CA LEU A 46 11.36 9.24 -16.53
C LEU A 46 12.80 9.73 -16.78
N PRO A 47 13.49 9.25 -17.83
CA PRO A 47 14.83 9.71 -18.13
C PRO A 47 14.82 11.17 -18.55
N ALA A 48 15.69 11.98 -17.96
CA ALA A 48 15.74 13.43 -18.15
C ALA A 48 15.91 13.86 -19.63
N THR A 49 16.55 13.01 -20.43
CA THR A 49 16.81 13.24 -21.86
C THR A 49 15.57 13.06 -22.74
N THR A 50 14.46 12.52 -22.23
CA THR A 50 13.23 12.38 -23.03
C THR A 50 12.68 13.73 -23.46
N LEU A 51 12.17 13.80 -24.69
CA LEU A 51 11.55 15.00 -25.22
C LEU A 51 10.17 15.22 -24.63
N LYS A 52 9.77 16.49 -24.52
CA LYS A 52 8.38 16.87 -24.26
C LYS A 52 7.46 16.23 -25.30
N LYS A 53 6.26 15.82 -24.85
CA LYS A 53 5.27 15.08 -25.65
C LYS A 53 5.00 15.73 -27.02
N ASP A 54 4.83 17.05 -27.04
CA ASP A 54 4.37 17.77 -28.22
C ASP A 54 5.41 17.79 -29.34
N TYR A 55 6.70 17.61 -29.01
CA TYR A 55 7.81 17.65 -29.97
C TYR A 55 8.33 16.26 -30.34
N ALA A 56 7.93 15.20 -29.62
CA ALA A 56 8.46 13.85 -29.81
C ALA A 56 8.15 13.26 -31.19
N ASN A 57 7.02 13.63 -31.81
CA ASN A 57 6.59 13.08 -33.09
C ASN A 57 7.08 13.87 -34.32
N LEU A 58 7.85 14.94 -34.12
CA LEU A 58 8.30 15.80 -35.22
C LEU A 58 9.55 15.22 -35.90
N PRO A 59 9.53 14.96 -37.22
CA PRO A 59 10.66 14.36 -37.93
C PRO A 59 11.92 15.26 -37.91
N VAL A 60 11.71 16.58 -37.80
CA VAL A 60 12.78 17.60 -37.72
C VAL A 60 13.67 17.42 -36.50
N MET A 61 13.16 16.83 -35.41
CA MET A 61 13.87 16.74 -34.13
C MET A 61 15.16 15.90 -34.19
N SER A 62 15.26 15.00 -35.17
CA SER A 62 16.47 14.19 -35.43
C SER A 62 17.66 15.03 -35.89
N ARG A 63 17.40 16.12 -36.63
CA ARG A 63 18.41 16.99 -37.26
C ARG A 63 18.84 18.17 -36.41
N VAL A 64 18.10 18.46 -35.35
CA VAL A 64 18.30 19.63 -34.49
C VAL A 64 19.52 19.43 -33.58
N ASP A 65 20.22 20.53 -33.29
CA ASP A 65 21.39 20.56 -32.41
C ASP A 65 21.08 20.04 -30.99
N ASP A 66 22.12 19.51 -30.34
CA ASP A 66 21.99 18.90 -29.01
C ASP A 66 21.62 19.91 -27.91
N VAL A 67 21.99 21.18 -28.08
CA VAL A 67 21.60 22.27 -27.17
C VAL A 67 20.08 22.46 -27.20
N VAL A 68 19.49 22.52 -28.40
CA VAL A 68 18.04 22.68 -28.56
C VAL A 68 17.31 21.42 -28.10
N LYS A 69 17.86 20.22 -28.35
CA LYS A 69 17.35 18.96 -27.77
C LYS A 69 17.31 19.02 -26.25
N ARG A 70 18.35 19.55 -25.59
CA ARG A 70 18.38 19.70 -24.12
C ARG A 70 17.30 20.65 -23.61
N VAL A 71 17.08 21.80 -24.28
CA VAL A 71 16.02 22.76 -23.89
C VAL A 71 14.61 22.17 -24.04
N LEU A 72 14.42 21.29 -25.03
CA LEU A 72 13.13 20.60 -25.27
C LEU A 72 12.99 19.28 -24.50
N SER A 73 14.01 18.87 -23.76
CA SER A 73 14.00 17.67 -22.92
C SER A 73 13.21 17.85 -21.60
N LEU A 74 12.96 16.76 -20.91
CA LEU A 74 12.30 16.72 -19.60
C LEU A 74 13.17 17.24 -18.46
N GLU A 75 14.49 17.32 -18.65
CA GLU A 75 15.44 17.92 -17.71
C GLU A 75 15.03 19.36 -17.39
N MET A 76 14.77 20.15 -18.44
CA MET A 76 14.40 21.56 -18.35
C MET A 76 12.88 21.78 -18.35
N ALA A 77 12.08 20.71 -18.26
CA ALA A 77 10.64 20.79 -18.34
C ALA A 77 9.96 20.97 -16.98
N SER A 78 8.82 21.65 -16.99
CA SER A 78 7.98 21.78 -15.80
C SER A 78 7.36 20.43 -15.38
N GLN A 79 6.93 20.32 -14.12
CA GLN A 79 6.26 19.13 -13.60
C GLN A 79 5.02 18.73 -14.43
N LYS A 80 4.31 19.73 -14.99
CA LYS A 80 3.14 19.50 -15.85
C LYS A 80 3.52 18.76 -17.14
N GLU A 81 4.66 19.09 -17.74
CA GLU A 81 5.16 18.43 -18.95
C GLU A 81 5.61 17.00 -18.66
N LYS A 82 6.35 16.79 -17.56
CA LYS A 82 6.69 15.43 -17.09
C LYS A 82 5.42 14.60 -16.88
N MET A 83 4.36 15.22 -16.37
CA MET A 83 3.08 14.55 -16.18
C MET A 83 2.38 14.18 -17.47
N LYS A 84 2.39 15.04 -18.50
CA LYS A 84 1.84 14.70 -19.81
C LYS A 84 2.52 13.46 -20.41
N VAL A 85 3.85 13.36 -20.29
CA VAL A 85 4.60 12.19 -20.79
C VAL A 85 4.25 10.94 -20.00
N LYS A 86 4.20 11.01 -18.66
CA LYS A 86 3.84 9.83 -17.86
C LYS A 86 2.38 9.40 -18.07
N MET A 87 1.47 10.35 -18.28
CA MET A 87 0.08 10.06 -18.66
C MET A 87 0.01 9.31 -19.99
N GLN A 88 0.83 9.69 -20.97
CA GLN A 88 0.91 8.98 -22.24
C GLN A 88 1.45 7.55 -22.06
N GLN A 89 2.52 7.36 -21.28
CA GLN A 89 3.04 6.02 -20.98
C GLN A 89 2.01 5.13 -20.26
N LEU A 90 1.22 5.71 -19.34
CA LEU A 90 0.13 5.00 -18.66
C LEU A 90 -1.00 4.66 -19.64
N ALA A 91 -1.34 5.57 -20.55
CA ALA A 91 -2.33 5.34 -21.58
C ALA A 91 -1.89 4.20 -22.51
N GLU A 92 -0.64 4.21 -22.97
CA GLU A 92 -0.09 3.18 -23.87
C GLU A 92 -0.16 1.77 -23.29
N LYS A 93 0.02 1.61 -21.98
CA LYS A 93 -0.02 0.31 -21.30
C LYS A 93 -1.41 -0.32 -21.24
N VAL A 94 -2.46 0.46 -21.38
CA VAL A 94 -3.83 0.05 -21.01
C VAL A 94 -4.84 0.31 -22.13
N ARG A 95 -4.59 1.30 -22.99
CA ARG A 95 -5.50 1.71 -24.07
C ARG A 95 -5.79 0.54 -25.00
N ARG A 96 -7.03 0.44 -25.47
CA ARG A 96 -7.41 -0.48 -26.56
C ARG A 96 -7.33 0.19 -27.92
N SER A 97 -7.65 1.47 -27.99
CA SER A 97 -7.64 2.27 -29.21
C SER A 97 -6.81 3.54 -29.00
N PRO A 98 -6.24 4.11 -30.06
CA PRO A 98 -5.36 5.28 -29.95
C PRO A 98 -6.10 6.56 -29.50
N LYS A 99 -7.43 6.60 -29.59
CA LYS A 99 -8.25 7.77 -29.21
C LYS A 99 -8.84 7.67 -27.79
N ASP A 100 -8.64 6.55 -27.09
CA ASP A 100 -9.16 6.36 -25.74
C ASP A 100 -8.24 7.03 -24.69
N ASN A 101 -8.65 8.19 -24.18
CA ASN A 101 -7.87 9.00 -23.23
C ASN A 101 -8.51 9.13 -21.83
N GLY A 102 -9.77 8.70 -21.65
CA GLY A 102 -10.62 9.18 -20.56
C GLY A 102 -10.23 8.70 -19.15
N SER A 103 -9.68 7.49 -19.02
CA SER A 103 -9.36 6.90 -17.71
C SER A 103 -8.00 7.30 -17.15
N PHE A 104 -7.08 7.77 -17.99
CA PHE A 104 -5.68 7.97 -17.63
C PHE A 104 -5.42 9.25 -16.86
N GLU A 105 -6.22 10.28 -17.12
CA GLU A 105 -6.09 11.58 -16.46
C GLU A 105 -6.32 11.48 -14.95
N VAL A 106 -7.29 10.67 -14.55
CA VAL A 106 -7.64 10.50 -13.12
C VAL A 106 -6.49 9.83 -12.38
N GLN A 107 -5.82 8.86 -13.00
CA GLN A 107 -4.74 8.14 -12.34
C GLN A 107 -3.45 8.96 -12.21
N GLY A 108 -3.10 9.74 -13.23
CA GLY A 108 -1.97 10.66 -13.17
C GLY A 108 -2.15 11.68 -12.03
N LYS A 109 -3.33 12.30 -11.94
CA LYS A 109 -3.68 13.28 -10.90
C LYS A 109 -3.60 12.71 -9.49
N ILE A 110 -4.09 11.48 -9.27
CA ILE A 110 -4.05 10.82 -7.96
C ILE A 110 -2.61 10.71 -7.44
N ARG A 111 -1.68 10.20 -8.25
CA ARG A 111 -0.30 9.99 -7.80
C ARG A 111 0.42 11.32 -7.50
N THR A 112 0.18 12.35 -8.30
CA THR A 112 0.72 13.69 -8.04
C THR A 112 0.18 14.29 -6.75
N LEU A 113 -1.12 14.17 -6.49
CA LEU A 113 -1.75 14.67 -5.27
C LEU A 113 -1.29 13.89 -4.04
N GLU A 114 -1.07 12.58 -4.17
CA GLU A 114 -0.49 11.75 -3.10
C GLU A 114 0.90 12.26 -2.70
N GLU A 115 1.79 12.53 -3.66
CA GLU A 115 3.12 13.11 -3.40
C GLU A 115 3.04 14.49 -2.74
N HIS A 116 2.21 15.38 -3.30
CA HIS A 116 2.03 16.73 -2.76
C HIS A 116 1.58 16.69 -1.29
N LEU A 117 0.62 15.81 -0.96
CA LEU A 117 0.11 15.69 0.41
C LEU A 117 1.09 15.02 1.38
N GLN A 118 2.02 14.18 0.89
CA GLN A 118 3.09 13.65 1.73
C GLN A 118 4.05 14.77 2.16
N SER A 119 4.39 15.68 1.25
CA SER A 119 5.19 16.88 1.57
C SER A 119 4.39 17.89 2.41
N HIS A 120 3.12 18.11 2.07
CA HIS A 120 2.23 19.12 2.62
C HIS A 120 0.95 18.54 3.25
N PRO A 121 1.05 17.86 4.41
CA PRO A 121 -0.10 17.17 5.03
C PRO A 121 -1.20 18.10 5.57
N LYS A 122 -0.91 19.41 5.67
CA LYS A 122 -1.85 20.42 6.19
C LYS A 122 -2.81 20.93 5.13
N ASP A 123 -2.54 20.71 3.85
CA ASP A 123 -3.38 21.17 2.74
C ASP A 123 -4.70 20.38 2.66
N LYS A 124 -5.80 21.03 3.04
CA LYS A 124 -7.14 20.40 3.07
C LYS A 124 -7.82 20.41 1.71
N SER A 125 -7.53 21.42 0.88
CA SER A 125 -8.11 21.58 -0.45
C SER A 125 -7.66 20.44 -1.36
N ASN A 126 -6.35 20.17 -1.40
CA ASN A 126 -5.80 19.08 -2.20
C ASN A 126 -6.18 17.70 -1.66
N ARG A 127 -6.34 17.55 -0.33
CA ARG A 127 -6.86 16.31 0.27
C ARG A 127 -8.29 16.03 -0.18
N ARG A 128 -9.15 17.06 -0.25
CA ARG A 128 -10.51 16.91 -0.77
C ARG A 128 -10.51 16.49 -2.24
N LEU A 129 -9.69 17.14 -3.07
CA LEU A 129 -9.55 16.78 -4.49
C LEU A 129 -9.09 15.32 -4.67
N LEU A 130 -8.10 14.88 -3.90
CA LEU A 130 -7.63 13.50 -3.92
C LEU A 130 -8.77 12.51 -3.62
N LEU A 131 -9.56 12.76 -2.58
CA LEU A 131 -10.69 11.90 -2.23
C LEU A 131 -11.73 11.83 -3.36
N MET A 132 -12.05 12.98 -3.99
CA MET A 132 -12.97 13.04 -5.12
C MET A 132 -12.46 12.24 -6.33
N ASP A 133 -11.16 12.32 -6.64
CA ASP A 133 -10.56 11.56 -7.74
C ASP A 133 -10.50 10.05 -7.44
N LEU A 134 -10.23 9.67 -6.19
CA LEU A 134 -10.29 8.27 -5.75
C LEU A 134 -11.70 7.68 -5.91
N ASP A 135 -12.74 8.44 -5.53
CA ASP A 135 -14.13 8.03 -5.68
C ASP A 135 -14.56 7.97 -7.15
N ARG A 136 -14.13 8.94 -7.97
CA ARG A 136 -14.33 8.92 -9.42
C ARG A 136 -13.71 7.67 -10.04
N ARG A 137 -12.46 7.35 -9.69
CA ARG A 137 -11.77 6.13 -10.13
C ARG A 137 -12.53 4.87 -9.71
N ARG A 138 -12.99 4.81 -8.45
CA ARG A 138 -13.78 3.67 -7.94
C ARG A 138 -15.08 3.49 -8.72
N LYS A 139 -15.78 4.59 -9.04
CA LYS A 139 -17.01 4.57 -9.86
C LYS A 139 -16.73 4.05 -11.28
N MET A 140 -15.65 4.51 -11.90
CA MET A 140 -15.23 4.05 -13.24
C MET A 140 -14.87 2.56 -13.25
N LEU A 141 -14.10 2.07 -12.27
CA LEU A 141 -13.79 0.65 -12.15
C LEU A 141 -15.03 -0.20 -11.89
N GLY A 142 -15.97 0.30 -11.08
CA GLY A 142 -17.27 -0.36 -10.87
C GLY A 142 -18.13 -0.42 -12.14
N TYR A 143 -18.04 0.60 -13.01
CA TYR A 143 -18.68 0.57 -14.32
C TYR A 143 -18.00 -0.43 -15.26
N LEU A 144 -16.67 -0.37 -15.40
CA LEU A 144 -15.91 -1.29 -16.24
C LEU A 144 -16.14 -2.75 -15.86
N ARG A 145 -16.19 -3.07 -14.56
CA ARG A 145 -16.48 -4.42 -14.08
C ARG A 145 -17.86 -4.93 -14.53
N ARG A 146 -18.86 -4.05 -14.64
CA ARG A 146 -20.23 -4.40 -15.07
C ARG A 146 -20.32 -4.58 -16.58
N VAL A 147 -19.60 -3.76 -17.35
CA VAL A 147 -19.68 -3.77 -18.82
C VAL A 147 -18.74 -4.81 -19.43
N ASN A 148 -17.45 -4.79 -19.06
CA ASN A 148 -16.40 -5.58 -19.72
C ASN A 148 -15.37 -6.10 -18.71
N TYR A 149 -15.56 -7.32 -18.23
CA TYR A 149 -14.73 -7.89 -17.17
C TYR A 149 -13.26 -8.10 -17.56
N GLY A 150 -12.96 -8.66 -18.74
CA GLY A 150 -11.57 -8.94 -19.14
C GLY A 150 -10.70 -7.68 -19.19
N THR A 151 -11.32 -6.55 -19.49
CA THR A 151 -10.62 -5.27 -19.61
C THR A 151 -10.41 -4.59 -18.27
N PHE A 152 -11.35 -4.81 -17.34
CA PHE A 152 -11.21 -4.45 -15.93
C PHE A 152 -10.05 -5.22 -15.28
N GLU A 153 -9.93 -6.52 -15.55
CA GLU A 153 -8.82 -7.32 -15.02
C GLU A 153 -7.47 -6.86 -15.57
N HIS A 154 -7.39 -6.62 -16.89
CA HIS A 154 -6.18 -6.09 -17.52
C HIS A 154 -5.77 -4.72 -16.94
N THR A 155 -6.72 -3.79 -16.79
CA THR A 155 -6.45 -2.48 -16.17
C THR A 155 -5.93 -2.63 -14.74
N CYS A 156 -6.60 -3.43 -13.91
CA CYS A 156 -6.18 -3.65 -12.52
C CYS A 156 -4.76 -4.23 -12.43
N LYS A 157 -4.41 -5.19 -13.30
CA LYS A 157 -3.06 -5.78 -13.36
C LYS A 157 -2.00 -4.77 -13.78
N GLN A 158 -2.19 -4.07 -14.90
CA GLN A 158 -1.21 -3.11 -15.43
C GLN A 158 -0.96 -1.93 -14.49
N LEU A 159 -2.00 -1.49 -13.79
CA LEU A 159 -1.95 -0.31 -12.93
C LEU A 159 -1.66 -0.63 -11.46
N GLY A 160 -1.64 -1.93 -11.09
CA GLY A 160 -1.47 -2.39 -9.71
C GLY A 160 -2.61 -1.98 -8.79
N ILE A 161 -3.85 -1.89 -9.30
CA ILE A 161 -5.00 -1.40 -8.52
C ILE A 161 -5.79 -2.59 -7.97
N GLN A 162 -5.88 -2.70 -6.65
CA GLN A 162 -6.78 -3.64 -5.98
C GLN A 162 -8.19 -3.04 -5.87
N TYR A 163 -9.16 -3.67 -6.54
CA TYR A 163 -10.56 -3.30 -6.42
C TYR A 163 -11.22 -3.98 -5.21
N SER A 164 -11.72 -3.18 -4.28
CA SER A 164 -12.55 -3.66 -3.17
C SER A 164 -13.99 -3.14 -3.35
N PRO A 165 -15.01 -4.01 -3.35
CA PRO A 165 -16.40 -3.58 -3.44
C PRO A 165 -16.79 -2.72 -2.22
N PRO A 166 -17.69 -1.73 -2.40
CA PRO A 166 -18.13 -0.91 -1.29
C PRO A 166 -18.89 -1.75 -0.25
N GLN A 167 -18.73 -1.39 1.02
CA GLN A 167 -19.51 -2.02 2.09
C GLN A 167 -21.00 -1.68 1.90
N PRO A 168 -21.92 -2.64 2.12
CA PRO A 168 -23.35 -2.40 1.94
C PRO A 168 -23.91 -1.39 2.94
N TYR A 169 -23.30 -1.29 4.14
CA TYR A 169 -23.74 -0.39 5.19
C TYR A 169 -22.54 0.35 5.77
N THR A 170 -22.62 1.68 5.81
CA THR A 170 -21.65 2.54 6.51
C THR A 170 -22.19 2.88 7.88
N ARG A 171 -21.63 2.26 8.94
CA ARG A 171 -21.99 2.55 10.33
C ARG A 171 -20.83 3.16 11.08
N HIS A 172 -21.09 4.15 11.92
CA HIS A 172 -20.09 4.68 12.83
C HIS A 172 -19.77 3.67 13.94
N VAL A 173 -18.50 3.32 14.07
CA VAL A 173 -18.04 2.27 14.99
C VAL A 173 -17.73 2.88 16.36
N THR A 174 -18.58 2.61 17.35
CA THR A 174 -18.37 3.06 18.73
C THR A 174 -17.52 2.06 19.52
N LYS A 175 -16.80 2.53 20.57
CA LYS A 175 -16.01 1.67 21.46
C LYS A 175 -16.84 0.54 22.07
N ARG A 176 -18.05 0.86 22.53
CA ARG A 176 -19.01 -0.13 23.07
C ARG A 176 -19.34 -1.22 22.04
N TRP A 177 -19.57 -0.84 20.78
CA TRP A 177 -19.86 -1.80 19.72
C TRP A 177 -18.65 -2.70 19.42
N LEU A 178 -17.44 -2.14 19.39
CA LEU A 178 -16.19 -2.90 19.19
C LEU A 178 -16.01 -3.99 20.26
N VAL A 179 -16.11 -3.61 21.54
CA VAL A 179 -15.97 -4.55 22.67
C VAL A 179 -17.06 -5.62 22.61
N LYS A 180 -18.32 -5.23 22.40
CA LYS A 180 -19.44 -6.17 22.27
C LYS A 180 -19.22 -7.15 21.11
N LYS A 181 -18.81 -6.65 19.93
CA LYS A 181 -18.58 -7.49 18.75
C LYS A 181 -17.42 -8.46 18.98
N ALA A 182 -16.31 -8.00 19.58
CA ALA A 182 -15.17 -8.84 19.92
C ALA A 182 -15.55 -9.95 20.92
N LEU A 183 -16.32 -9.61 21.96
CA LEU A 183 -16.86 -10.58 22.91
C LEU A 183 -17.74 -11.62 22.22
N CYS A 184 -18.68 -11.19 21.38
CA CYS A 184 -19.55 -12.11 20.63
C CYS A 184 -18.76 -13.07 19.74
N ILE A 185 -17.67 -12.61 19.09
CA ILE A 185 -16.80 -13.47 18.28
C ILE A 185 -16.12 -14.52 19.18
N LYS A 186 -15.57 -14.12 20.33
CA LYS A 186 -14.93 -15.06 21.29
C LYS A 186 -15.93 -16.11 21.79
N VAL A 187 -17.10 -15.68 22.25
CA VAL A 187 -18.16 -16.58 22.73
C VAL A 187 -18.60 -17.56 21.63
N TYR A 188 -18.70 -17.09 20.39
CA TYR A 188 -19.02 -17.95 19.25
C TYR A 188 -17.94 -19.00 19.02
N GLN A 189 -16.66 -18.62 19.03
CA GLN A 189 -15.53 -19.54 18.86
C GLN A 189 -15.51 -20.61 19.96
N GLU A 190 -15.68 -20.22 21.23
CA GLU A 190 -15.74 -21.18 22.35
C GLU A 190 -16.93 -22.14 22.22
N LYS A 191 -18.11 -21.62 21.86
CA LYS A 191 -19.28 -22.47 21.60
C LYS A 191 -19.02 -23.49 20.48
N GLN A 192 -18.33 -23.08 19.40
CA GLN A 192 -17.97 -24.00 18.31
C GLN A 192 -16.97 -25.06 18.78
N LYS A 193 -15.98 -24.71 19.60
CA LYS A 193 -15.03 -25.68 20.18
C LYS A 193 -15.75 -26.74 21.03
N MET A 194 -16.66 -26.31 21.90
CA MET A 194 -17.44 -27.23 22.73
C MET A 194 -18.30 -28.17 21.88
N LYS A 195 -18.99 -27.64 20.86
CA LYS A 195 -19.77 -28.47 19.92
C LYS A 195 -18.90 -29.44 19.13
N ALA A 196 -17.71 -29.02 18.69
CA ALA A 196 -16.76 -29.87 17.98
C ALA A 196 -16.27 -31.03 18.85
N ALA A 197 -15.96 -30.77 20.13
CA ALA A 197 -15.56 -31.80 21.09
C ALA A 197 -16.67 -32.84 21.31
N VAL A 198 -17.92 -32.40 21.47
CA VAL A 198 -19.08 -33.32 21.59
C VAL A 198 -19.25 -34.16 20.33
N ARG A 199 -19.18 -33.55 19.14
CA ARG A 199 -19.27 -34.27 17.86
C ARG A 199 -18.14 -35.30 17.71
N LEU A 200 -16.92 -34.97 18.14
CA LEU A 200 -15.79 -35.90 18.12
C LEU A 200 -16.02 -37.09 19.06
N ARG A 201 -16.53 -36.84 20.28
CA ARG A 201 -16.88 -37.91 21.24
C ARG A 201 -17.94 -38.85 20.67
N GLN A 202 -19.00 -38.30 20.07
CA GLN A 202 -20.04 -39.09 19.41
C GLN A 202 -19.48 -39.90 18.23
N ARG A 203 -18.60 -39.32 17.41
CA ARG A 203 -17.93 -40.04 16.31
C ARG A 203 -17.09 -41.20 16.82
N ARG A 204 -16.28 -40.98 17.86
CA ARG A 204 -15.48 -42.04 18.51
C ARG A 204 -16.36 -43.15 19.07
N ALA A 205 -17.48 -42.81 19.73
CA ALA A 205 -18.42 -43.81 20.23
C ALA A 205 -19.07 -44.64 19.12
N ARG A 206 -19.45 -44.01 17.99
CA ARG A 206 -19.97 -44.73 16.81
C ARG A 206 -18.92 -45.66 16.20
N GLN A 207 -17.67 -45.20 16.08
CA GLN A 207 -16.56 -46.02 15.59
C GLN A 207 -16.27 -47.20 16.52
N ALA A 208 -16.30 -46.99 17.84
CA ALA A 208 -16.12 -48.06 18.82
C ALA A 208 -17.24 -49.10 18.73
N ARG A 209 -18.52 -48.68 18.63
CA ARG A 209 -19.65 -49.59 18.42
C ARG A 209 -19.53 -50.38 17.12
N ALA A 210 -19.11 -49.72 16.03
CA ALA A 210 -18.91 -50.38 14.75
C ALA A 210 -17.75 -51.38 14.77
N ARG A 211 -16.68 -51.10 15.53
CA ARG A 211 -15.57 -52.05 15.74
C ARG A 211 -16.01 -53.26 16.55
N ALA A 212 -16.66 -53.04 17.69
CA ALA A 212 -17.19 -54.12 18.52
C ALA A 212 -18.20 -55.01 17.76
N ALA A 213 -19.03 -54.43 16.89
CA ALA A 213 -19.95 -55.21 16.06
C ALA A 213 -19.24 -56.07 15.00
N ARG A 214 -18.06 -55.66 14.51
CA ARG A 214 -17.24 -56.48 13.59
C ARG A 214 -16.57 -57.63 14.34
N GLU A 215 -16.01 -57.36 15.51
CA GLU A 215 -15.38 -58.36 16.40
C GLU A 215 -16.37 -59.44 16.86
N GLN A 216 -17.68 -59.15 16.90
CA GLN A 216 -18.73 -60.13 17.23
C GLN A 216 -19.20 -60.98 16.03
N GLN A 217 -18.82 -60.59 14.81
CA GLN A 217 -19.16 -61.31 13.57
C GLN A 217 -18.03 -62.22 13.07
N GLU A 218 -16.81 -62.03 13.60
CA GLU A 218 -15.64 -62.90 13.43
C GLU A 218 -15.64 -64.01 14.48
#